data_AF-A0A976JR13-F1
#
_entry.id   AF-A0A976JR13-F1
#
_cell.length_a   1.000
_cell.length_b   1.000
_cell.length_c   1.000
_cell.angle_alpha   90.00
_cell.angle_beta   90.00
_cell.angle_gamma   90.00
#
_symmetry.space_group_name_H-M   'P 1'
#
loop_
_entity.id
_entity.type
_entity.pdbx_description
1 polymer ?
#
loop_
_entity_poly.entity_id
_entity_poly.type
_entity_poly.pdbx_seq_one_letter_code
_entity_poly.pdbx_strand_id
1 'polypeptide(L)'
;MGKSLVIVESPAKAKTINKYLGNDFIVKSSVGHIRDLPTGGNGKAVDPKERAKAAAATRKMSPEEKEVHRARKAKEQLVSRMGIDPENDWKARYEILPGKEKVVAELKKLAKNADHIYLATDLDREGEAIAWHLMEAIGGDPENYQR
;
A
#
# COMPACT_ATOMS: atom_id res chain seq x y z
N MET A 1 -12.84 16.07 23.62
CA MET A 1 -12.32 14.77 23.18
C MET A 1 -12.80 14.59 21.75
N GLY A 2 -11.88 14.43 20.81
CA GLY A 2 -12.19 14.07 19.44
C GLY A 2 -12.83 12.69 19.38
N LYS A 3 -13.52 12.40 18.29
CA LYS A 3 -14.12 11.08 18.09
C LYS A 3 -13.03 10.06 17.77
N SER A 4 -13.16 8.84 18.26
CA SER A 4 -12.26 7.75 17.88
C SER A 4 -12.66 7.18 16.51
N LEU A 5 -11.69 6.80 15.69
CA LEU A 5 -11.93 6.15 14.40
C LEU A 5 -11.85 4.63 14.57
N VAL A 6 -12.86 3.89 14.12
CA VAL A 6 -12.85 2.42 14.09
C VAL A 6 -12.84 1.98 12.63
N ILE A 7 -11.83 1.22 12.24
CA ILE A 7 -11.68 0.71 10.88
C ILE A 7 -11.93 -0.79 10.88
N VAL A 8 -12.89 -1.22 10.06
CA VAL A 8 -13.20 -2.63 9.83
C VAL A 8 -12.95 -2.99 8.37
N GLU A 9 -12.93 -4.28 8.08
CA GLU A 9 -12.72 -4.77 6.72
C GLU A 9 -13.92 -4.53 5.79
N SER A 10 -15.16 -4.80 6.24
CA SER A 10 -16.33 -4.85 5.35
C SER A 10 -17.43 -3.85 5.72
N PRO A 11 -18.19 -3.31 4.75
CA PRO A 11 -19.31 -2.41 5.03
C PRO A 11 -20.41 -3.04 5.90
N ALA A 12 -20.59 -4.36 5.80
CA ALA A 12 -21.55 -5.09 6.63
C ALA A 12 -21.13 -5.10 8.10
N LYS A 13 -19.85 -5.39 8.39
CA LYS A 13 -19.30 -5.31 9.76
C LYS A 13 -19.42 -3.88 10.30
N ALA A 14 -19.14 -2.86 9.48
CA ALA A 14 -19.24 -1.46 9.89
C ALA A 14 -20.67 -1.13 10.36
N LYS A 15 -21.68 -1.54 9.58
CA LYS A 15 -23.10 -1.36 9.96
C LYS A 15 -23.46 -2.07 11.25
N THR A 16 -22.88 -3.24 11.51
CA THR A 16 -23.15 -4.01 12.73
C THR A 16 -22.48 -3.38 13.95
N ILE A 17 -21.18 -3.08 13.88
CA ILE A 17 -20.43 -2.46 15.00
C ILE A 17 -21.00 -1.09 15.35
N ASN A 18 -21.43 -0.32 14.35
CA ASN A 18 -22.05 1.00 14.56
C ASN A 18 -23.40 0.94 15.31
N LYS A 19 -24.00 -0.25 15.52
CA LYS A 19 -25.18 -0.41 16.41
C LYS A 19 -24.80 -0.49 17.88
N TYR A 20 -23.57 -0.92 18.17
CA TYR A 20 -23.08 -1.13 19.53
C TYR A 20 -22.26 0.05 20.03
N LEU A 21 -21.55 0.74 19.13
CA LEU A 21 -20.74 1.91 19.48
C LEU A 21 -21.58 3.18 19.46
N GLY A 22 -21.35 4.05 20.44
CA GLY A 22 -22.02 5.35 20.58
C GLY A 22 -21.47 6.44 19.66
N ASN A 23 -21.95 7.67 19.86
CA ASN A 23 -21.65 8.83 19.00
C ASN A 23 -20.18 9.31 19.06
N ASP A 24 -19.40 8.79 20.00
CA ASP A 24 -17.98 9.08 20.18
C ASP A 24 -17.07 8.32 19.21
N PHE A 25 -17.64 7.36 18.46
CA PHE A 25 -16.92 6.56 17.48
C PHE A 25 -17.39 6.88 16.05
N ILE A 26 -16.44 6.90 15.13
CA ILE A 26 -16.68 6.94 13.69
C ILE A 26 -16.26 5.59 13.13
N VAL A 27 -17.23 4.78 12.68
CA VAL A 27 -16.94 3.45 12.10
C VAL A 27 -16.84 3.54 10.58
N LYS A 28 -15.73 3.06 10.00
CA LYS A 28 -15.47 3.04 8.56
C LYS A 28 -14.96 1.68 8.10
N SER A 29 -15.21 1.39 6.83
CA SER A 29 -14.78 0.15 6.18
C SER A 29 -13.62 0.42 5.23
N SER A 30 -12.60 -0.42 5.23
CA SER A 30 -11.53 -0.42 4.21
C SER A 30 -11.97 -1.07 2.89
N VAL A 31 -13.11 -1.76 2.91
CA VAL A 31 -13.66 -2.53 1.79
C VAL A 31 -12.68 -3.63 1.36
N GLY A 32 -12.18 -4.39 2.33
CA GLY A 32 -11.16 -5.43 2.16
C GLY A 32 -9.74 -4.87 2.18
N HIS A 33 -8.87 -5.51 1.41
CA HIS A 33 -7.48 -5.09 1.24
C HIS A 33 -7.37 -3.72 0.56
N ILE A 34 -6.45 -2.90 1.04
CA ILE A 34 -6.14 -1.58 0.46
C ILE A 34 -4.78 -1.53 -0.23
N ARG A 35 -3.90 -2.47 0.10
CA ARG A 35 -2.54 -2.59 -0.43
C ARG A 35 -2.28 -4.03 -0.83
N ASP A 36 -1.50 -4.19 -1.88
CA ASP A 36 -1.02 -5.48 -2.37
C ASP A 36 0.29 -5.29 -3.15
N LEU A 37 0.90 -6.38 -3.59
CA LEU A 37 1.98 -6.36 -4.56
C LEU A 37 1.52 -5.71 -5.87
N PRO A 38 2.46 -5.18 -6.68
CA PRO A 38 2.12 -4.49 -7.92
C PRO A 38 1.37 -5.44 -8.86
N THR A 39 0.17 -5.04 -9.27
CA THR A 39 -0.55 -5.74 -10.34
C THR A 39 0.05 -5.25 -11.65
N GLY A 40 0.59 -6.17 -12.46
CA GLY A 40 1.54 -5.90 -13.55
C GLY A 40 1.10 -5.00 -14.72
N GLY A 41 0.05 -4.18 -14.57
CA GLY A 41 -0.44 -3.20 -15.54
C GLY A 41 -0.20 -1.73 -15.17
N ASN A 42 0.15 -1.40 -13.93
CA ASN A 42 0.29 -0.01 -13.46
C ASN A 42 1.75 0.50 -13.46
N GLY A 43 2.45 0.29 -14.57
CA GLY A 43 3.72 0.98 -14.79
C GLY A 43 3.47 2.49 -14.85
N LYS A 44 3.89 3.25 -13.82
CA LYS A 44 3.93 4.71 -13.89
C LYS A 44 4.57 5.11 -15.23
N ALA A 45 3.95 6.04 -15.95
CA ALA A 45 4.47 6.53 -17.22
C ALA A 45 5.93 6.97 -17.02
N VAL A 46 6.85 6.27 -17.68
CA VAL A 46 8.27 6.60 -17.61
C VAL A 46 8.49 7.89 -18.39
N ASP A 47 9.10 8.89 -17.77
CA ASP A 47 9.40 10.17 -18.39
C ASP A 47 10.19 9.96 -19.72
N PRO A 48 9.73 10.54 -20.85
CA PRO A 48 10.42 10.46 -22.13
C PRO A 48 11.89 10.90 -22.08
N LYS A 49 12.24 11.87 -21.23
CA LYS A 49 13.63 12.35 -21.05
C LYS A 49 14.51 11.29 -20.39
N GLU A 50 14.00 10.60 -19.39
CA GLU A 50 14.72 9.52 -18.72
C GLU A 50 14.91 8.31 -19.64
N ARG A 51 13.91 7.99 -20.47
CA ARG A 51 14.06 6.98 -21.54
C ARG A 51 15.12 7.36 -22.56
N ALA A 52 15.15 8.62 -23.00
CA ALA A 52 16.13 9.10 -23.97
C ALA A 52 17.56 9.07 -23.42
N LYS A 53 17.77 9.48 -22.15
CA LYS A 53 19.07 9.37 -21.47
C LYS A 53 19.54 7.93 -21.34
N ALA A 54 18.66 7.02 -20.93
CA ALA A 54 18.98 5.60 -20.83
C ALA A 54 19.38 4.99 -22.18
N ALA A 55 18.65 5.33 -23.25
CA ALA A 55 18.97 4.88 -24.61
C ALA A 55 20.32 5.43 -25.11
N ALA A 56 20.64 6.70 -24.81
CA ALA A 56 21.93 7.30 -25.15
C ALA A 56 23.10 6.64 -24.39
N ALA A 57 22.91 6.27 -23.12
CA ALA A 57 23.92 5.55 -22.33
C ALA A 57 24.21 4.15 -22.89
N THR A 58 23.16 3.39 -23.26
CA THR A 58 23.32 2.04 -23.82
C THR A 58 23.97 2.04 -25.21
N ARG A 59 23.83 3.12 -25.99
CA ARG A 59 24.48 3.24 -27.32
C ARG A 59 26.01 3.32 -27.22
N LYS A 60 26.55 3.88 -26.14
CA LYS A 60 28.00 4.07 -25.92
C LYS A 60 28.73 2.83 -25.39
N MET A 61 28.00 1.78 -25.02
CA MET A 61 28.56 0.55 -24.46
C MET A 61 29.08 -0.41 -25.55
N SER A 62 30.11 -1.18 -25.22
CA SER A 62 30.58 -2.30 -26.04
C SER A 62 29.52 -3.42 -26.16
N PRO A 63 29.65 -4.36 -27.12
CA PRO A 63 28.73 -5.48 -27.26
C PRO A 63 28.59 -6.34 -25.99
N GLU A 64 29.71 -6.62 -25.30
CA GLU A 64 29.75 -7.42 -24.08
C GLU A 64 29.08 -6.67 -22.90
N GLU A 65 29.38 -5.39 -22.73
CA GLU A 65 28.73 -4.54 -21.70
C GLU A 65 27.22 -4.41 -21.93
N LYS A 66 26.77 -4.43 -23.19
CA LYS A 66 25.34 -4.41 -23.54
C LYS A 66 24.64 -5.70 -23.12
N GLU A 67 25.27 -6.86 -23.20
CA GLU A 67 24.69 -8.12 -22.72
C GLU A 67 24.53 -8.13 -21.21
N VAL A 68 25.59 -7.79 -20.46
CA VAL A 68 25.53 -7.70 -19.00
C VAL A 68 24.48 -6.68 -18.56
N HIS A 69 24.42 -5.52 -19.22
CA HIS A 69 23.41 -4.50 -18.93
C HIS A 69 21.99 -4.99 -19.19
N ARG A 70 21.76 -5.70 -20.31
CA ARG A 70 20.44 -6.28 -20.64
C ARG A 70 20.01 -7.33 -19.61
N ALA A 71 20.91 -8.24 -19.22
CA ALA A 71 20.63 -9.25 -18.21
C ALA A 71 20.26 -8.62 -16.85
N ARG A 72 21.05 -7.64 -16.40
CA ARG A 72 20.77 -6.88 -15.17
C ARG A 72 19.43 -6.15 -15.26
N LYS A 73 19.14 -5.48 -16.38
CA LYS A 73 17.86 -4.77 -16.58
C LYS A 73 16.67 -5.71 -16.62
N ALA A 74 16.79 -6.88 -17.24
CA ALA A 74 15.75 -7.88 -17.26
C ALA A 74 15.42 -8.38 -15.84
N LYS A 75 16.46 -8.59 -15.01
CA LYS A 75 16.30 -8.95 -13.60
C LYS A 75 15.64 -7.85 -12.78
N GLU A 76 16.07 -6.60 -12.93
CA GLU A 76 15.43 -5.44 -12.28
C GLU A 76 13.95 -5.31 -12.68
N GLN A 77 13.64 -5.52 -13.96
CA GLN A 77 12.25 -5.50 -14.44
C GLN A 77 11.43 -6.66 -13.89
N LEU A 78 12.03 -7.84 -13.73
CA LEU A 78 11.38 -8.99 -13.11
C LEU A 78 11.04 -8.69 -11.64
N VAL A 79 12.00 -8.21 -10.86
CA VAL A 79 11.80 -7.80 -9.45
C VAL A 79 10.73 -6.71 -9.37
N SER A 80 10.80 -5.69 -10.23
CA SER A 80 9.81 -4.61 -10.26
C SER A 80 8.40 -5.10 -10.59
N ARG A 81 8.26 -6.13 -11.43
CA ARG A 81 6.97 -6.71 -11.81
C ARG A 81 6.42 -7.64 -10.73
N MET A 82 7.29 -8.41 -10.08
CA MET A 82 6.91 -9.30 -8.98
C MET A 82 6.58 -8.52 -7.71
N GLY A 83 7.21 -7.36 -7.51
CA GLY A 83 7.06 -6.56 -6.29
C GLY A 83 7.78 -7.13 -5.08
N ILE A 84 8.54 -8.21 -5.23
CA ILE A 84 9.35 -8.80 -4.18
C ILE A 84 10.78 -8.95 -4.69
N ASP A 85 11.75 -8.66 -3.84
CA ASP A 85 13.18 -8.74 -4.15
C ASP A 85 13.84 -9.91 -3.40
N PRO A 86 14.01 -11.09 -4.04
CA PRO A 86 14.63 -12.25 -3.41
C PRO A 86 16.10 -12.06 -3.03
N GLU A 87 16.77 -11.04 -3.59
CA GLU A 87 18.20 -10.82 -3.35
C GLU A 87 18.46 -9.79 -2.26
N ASN A 88 17.45 -9.02 -1.88
CA ASN A 88 17.52 -7.99 -0.87
C ASN A 88 16.53 -8.27 0.26
N ASP A 89 16.72 -9.40 0.94
CA ASP A 89 15.96 -9.80 2.15
C ASP A 89 14.44 -9.83 1.94
N TRP A 90 14.00 -10.32 0.77
CA TRP A 90 12.60 -10.44 0.41
C TRP A 90 11.81 -9.13 0.51
N LYS A 91 12.47 -7.98 0.37
CA LYS A 91 11.83 -6.67 0.44
C LYS A 91 10.65 -6.61 -0.51
N ALA A 92 9.48 -6.36 0.06
CA ALA A 92 8.23 -6.25 -0.68
C ALA A 92 7.90 -4.77 -0.97
N ARG A 93 7.40 -4.53 -2.17
CA ARG A 93 6.90 -3.25 -2.64
C ARG A 93 5.38 -3.31 -2.72
N TYR A 94 4.73 -2.90 -1.64
CA TYR A 94 3.28 -2.79 -1.61
C TYR A 94 2.81 -1.47 -2.21
N GLU A 95 1.83 -1.54 -3.10
CA GLU A 95 1.14 -0.41 -3.70
C GLU A 95 -0.31 -0.33 -3.23
N ILE A 96 -0.91 0.86 -3.28
CA ILE A 96 -2.35 1.01 -3.06
C ILE A 96 -3.08 0.38 -4.24
N LEU A 97 -4.05 -0.48 -3.96
CA LEU A 97 -4.83 -1.15 -5.00
C LEU A 97 -5.61 -0.11 -5.85
N PRO A 98 -5.69 -0.30 -7.17
CA PRO A 98 -6.46 0.59 -8.05
C PRO A 98 -7.91 0.73 -7.58
N GLY A 99 -8.39 1.96 -7.47
CA GLY A 99 -9.75 2.27 -7.00
C GLY A 99 -9.90 2.38 -5.48
N LYS A 100 -8.85 2.06 -4.69
CA LYS A 100 -8.84 2.23 -3.23
C LYS A 100 -8.27 3.58 -2.78
N GLU A 101 -7.81 4.42 -3.69
CA GLU A 101 -7.15 5.69 -3.39
C GLU A 101 -8.09 6.64 -2.65
N LYS A 102 -9.36 6.69 -3.05
CA LYS A 102 -10.38 7.51 -2.36
C LYS A 102 -10.63 7.03 -0.94
N VAL A 103 -10.71 5.71 -0.74
CA VAL A 103 -10.92 5.10 0.60
C VAL A 103 -9.75 5.46 1.51
N VAL A 104 -8.52 5.27 1.02
CA VAL A 104 -7.31 5.61 1.78
C VAL A 104 -7.23 7.11 2.09
N ALA A 105 -7.58 7.97 1.14
CA ALA A 105 -7.62 9.41 1.36
C ALA A 105 -8.67 9.82 2.42
N GLU A 106 -9.84 9.19 2.41
CA GLU A 106 -10.88 9.41 3.43
C GLU A 106 -10.40 8.93 4.81
N LEU A 107 -9.85 7.72 4.91
CA LEU A 107 -9.31 7.17 6.16
C LEU A 107 -8.20 8.06 6.73
N LYS A 108 -7.28 8.55 5.88
CA LYS A 108 -6.24 9.52 6.27
C LYS A 108 -6.84 10.81 6.83
N LYS A 109 -7.89 11.33 6.20
CA LYS A 109 -8.54 12.56 6.65
C LYS A 109 -9.21 12.37 8.03
N LEU A 110 -9.85 11.22 8.24
CA LEU A 110 -10.50 10.91 9.52
C LEU A 110 -9.48 10.64 10.62
N ALA A 111 -8.42 9.88 10.31
CA ALA A 111 -7.33 9.58 11.23
C ALA A 111 -6.68 10.85 11.80
N LYS A 112 -6.47 11.89 10.98
CA LYS A 112 -5.91 13.17 11.43
C LYS A 112 -6.74 13.90 12.50
N ASN A 113 -8.04 13.65 12.56
CA ASN A 113 -8.96 14.30 13.48
C ASN A 113 -9.39 13.39 14.64
N ALA A 114 -8.90 12.15 14.65
CA ALA A 114 -9.27 11.16 15.65
C ALA A 114 -8.26 11.15 16.78
N ASP A 115 -8.75 11.02 18.02
CA ASP A 115 -7.88 10.90 19.20
C ASP A 115 -7.19 9.53 19.21
N HIS A 116 -7.91 8.48 18.81
CA HIS A 116 -7.43 7.11 18.69
C HIS A 116 -7.98 6.42 17.44
N ILE A 117 -7.22 5.46 16.92
CA ILE A 117 -7.58 4.64 15.75
C ILE A 117 -7.64 3.17 16.16
N TYR A 118 -8.82 2.59 16.15
CA TYR A 118 -9.06 1.18 16.43
C TYR A 118 -9.09 0.37 15.13
N LEU A 119 -8.23 -0.63 15.01
CA LEU A 119 -8.15 -1.57 13.89
C LEU A 119 -8.97 -2.83 14.21
N ALA A 120 -10.27 -2.77 13.97
CA ALA A 120 -11.22 -3.84 14.26
C ALA A 120 -11.34 -4.82 13.07
N THR A 121 -10.20 -5.34 12.61
CA THR A 121 -10.14 -6.43 11.61
C THR A 121 -10.35 -7.79 12.25
N ASP A 122 -10.44 -8.85 11.45
CA ASP A 122 -10.70 -10.19 11.97
C ASP A 122 -9.54 -10.74 12.80
N LEU A 123 -9.88 -11.66 13.71
CA LEU A 123 -8.96 -12.33 14.63
C LEU A 123 -8.20 -13.48 13.95
N ASP A 124 -7.69 -13.24 12.75
CA ASP A 124 -6.86 -14.16 12.00
C ASP A 124 -5.65 -13.44 11.39
N ARG A 125 -4.80 -14.22 10.71
CA ARG A 125 -3.58 -13.70 10.07
C ARG A 125 -3.87 -12.70 8.95
N GLU A 126 -5.02 -12.82 8.28
CA GLU A 126 -5.40 -11.96 7.16
C GLU A 126 -5.87 -10.61 7.70
N GLY A 127 -6.70 -10.62 8.75
CA GLY A 127 -7.08 -9.44 9.50
C GLY A 127 -5.89 -8.68 10.07
N GLU A 128 -4.89 -9.39 10.60
CA GLU A 128 -3.64 -8.77 11.08
C GLU A 128 -2.86 -8.09 9.94
N ALA A 129 -2.71 -8.77 8.80
CA ALA A 129 -2.06 -8.19 7.62
C ALA A 129 -2.80 -6.95 7.10
N ILE A 130 -4.14 -6.97 7.09
CA ILE A 130 -4.96 -5.82 6.72
C ILE A 130 -4.77 -4.67 7.71
N ALA A 131 -4.75 -4.94 9.02
CA ALA A 131 -4.50 -3.94 10.05
C ALA A 131 -3.12 -3.28 9.87
N TRP A 132 -2.08 -4.09 9.66
CA TRP A 132 -0.74 -3.58 9.36
C TRP A 132 -0.71 -2.73 8.09
N HIS A 133 -1.34 -3.18 7.00
CA HIS A 133 -1.46 -2.39 5.77
C HIS A 133 -2.20 -1.07 5.96
N LEU A 134 -3.24 -1.03 6.80
CA LEU A 134 -3.98 0.18 7.15
C LEU A 134 -3.09 1.16 7.91
N MET A 135 -2.39 0.70 8.94
CA MET A 135 -1.46 1.51 9.72
C MET A 135 -0.39 2.13 8.82
N GLU A 136 0.28 1.32 8.02
CA GLU A 136 1.34 1.77 7.10
C GLU A 136 0.80 2.71 6.00
N ALA A 137 -0.41 2.45 5.49
CA ALA A 137 -1.00 3.29 4.45
C ALA A 137 -1.40 4.65 5.00
N ILE A 138 -2.04 4.69 6.18
CA ILE A 138 -2.55 5.90 6.82
C ILE A 138 -1.37 6.72 7.34
N GLY A 139 -0.40 6.06 8.00
CA GLY A 139 0.75 6.65 8.67
C GLY A 139 0.37 7.46 9.91
N GLY A 140 1.37 7.92 10.66
CA GLY A 140 1.17 8.61 11.92
C GLY A 140 1.97 7.94 13.03
N ASP A 141 1.67 8.29 14.27
CA ASP A 141 2.28 7.66 15.43
C ASP A 141 1.68 6.26 15.67
N PRO A 142 2.47 5.18 15.71
CA PRO A 142 2.00 3.84 16.06
C PRO A 142 1.24 3.78 17.40
N GLU A 143 1.56 4.64 18.37
CA GLU A 143 0.88 4.68 19.67
C GLU A 143 -0.60 5.12 19.57
N ASN A 144 -0.97 5.79 18.48
CA ASN A 144 -2.37 6.19 18.23
C ASN A 144 -3.22 5.04 17.71
N TYR A 145 -2.61 3.90 17.36
CA TYR A 145 -3.31 2.73 16.84
C TYR A 145 -3.50 1.68 17.94
N GLN A 146 -4.69 1.11 17.99
CA GLN A 146 -5.02 -0.01 18.86
C GLN A 146 -5.72 -1.10 18.07
N ARG A 147 -5.34 -2.35 18.30
CA ARG A 147 -5.95 -3.54 17.68
C ARG A 147 -6.47 -4.47 18.77
#